data_AF-A0A378INW8-F1
#
_entry.id   AF-A0A378INW8-F1
#
_cell.length_a   1.000
_cell.length_b   1.000
_cell.length_c   1.000
_cell.angle_alpha   90.00
_cell.angle_beta   90.00
_cell.angle_gamma   90.00
#
_symmetry.space_group_name_H-M   'P 1'
#
loop_
_entity.id
_entity.type
_entity.pdbx_description
1 polymer ?
#
loop_
_entity_poly.entity_id
_entity_poly.type
_entity_poly.pdbx_seq_one_letter_code
_entity_poly.pdbx_strand_id
1 'polypeptide(L)'
;MVKTLVITGISRGIGLETARIFLENGWQVIGTSTHGVTPLKNKNLKSYSLDLKNSQQINLFAEKLPKIDVLINNAAVLLENWNQEKINMEQLKDTFAVNVFGTIELTEKCIPKLNTDAQIINISSGWGAFSSNDSAYQPHYKMSKSCLNMYTLLLTKRLPQNTISSFDPGWVRTNMGKNNAPKLPSEAAQEIYNLVNKKKKSGYFWHEGTIREW
;
A
#
# COMPACT_ATOMS: atom_id res chain seq x y z
N MET A 1 -10.36 17.20 -15.66
CA MET A 1 -8.90 16.95 -15.48
C MET A 1 -8.67 15.46 -15.30
N VAL A 2 -7.58 14.93 -15.85
CA VAL A 2 -7.17 13.53 -15.62
C VAL A 2 -6.73 13.40 -14.16
N LYS A 3 -7.24 12.38 -13.44
CA LYS A 3 -6.88 12.15 -12.04
C LYS A 3 -5.54 11.42 -11.94
N THR A 4 -4.77 11.73 -10.89
CA THR A 4 -3.43 11.18 -10.64
C THR A 4 -3.45 10.18 -9.49
N LEU A 5 -3.05 8.95 -9.78
CA LEU A 5 -2.71 7.90 -8.82
C LEU A 5 -1.19 7.85 -8.62
N VAL A 6 -0.73 7.92 -7.37
CA VAL A 6 0.62 7.53 -6.96
C VAL A 6 0.54 6.17 -6.27
N ILE A 7 1.33 5.19 -6.70
CA ILE A 7 1.31 3.83 -6.12
C ILE A 7 2.73 3.25 -6.00
N THR A 8 3.06 2.72 -4.82
CA THR A 8 4.35 2.04 -4.61
C THR A 8 4.28 0.55 -4.92
N GLY A 9 5.32 -0.01 -5.53
CA GLY A 9 5.45 -1.46 -5.76
C GLY A 9 4.65 -2.00 -6.95
N ILE A 10 4.87 -1.45 -8.15
CA ILE A 10 4.17 -1.83 -9.40
C ILE A 10 4.92 -2.83 -10.29
N SER A 11 5.97 -3.48 -9.78
CA SER A 11 6.74 -4.46 -10.57
C SER A 11 6.02 -5.80 -10.73
N ARG A 12 5.13 -6.16 -9.80
CA ARG A 12 4.40 -7.45 -9.76
C ARG A 12 3.21 -7.41 -8.80
N GLY A 13 2.41 -8.47 -8.81
CA GLY A 13 1.37 -8.73 -7.80
C GLY A 13 0.28 -7.67 -7.76
N ILE A 14 -0.24 -7.38 -6.55
CA ILE A 14 -1.39 -6.48 -6.36
C ILE A 14 -1.12 -5.09 -6.94
N GLY A 15 0.05 -4.51 -6.70
CA GLY A 15 0.40 -3.18 -7.19
C GLY A 15 0.46 -3.08 -8.71
N LEU A 16 0.95 -4.13 -9.39
CA LEU A 16 0.96 -4.21 -10.84
C LEU A 16 -0.46 -4.22 -11.42
N GLU A 17 -1.32 -5.10 -10.90
CA GLU A 17 -2.70 -5.22 -11.36
C GLU A 17 -3.53 -3.96 -11.02
N THR A 18 -3.25 -3.34 -9.88
CA THR A 18 -3.88 -2.07 -9.49
C THR A 18 -3.48 -0.97 -10.47
N ALA A 19 -2.20 -0.81 -10.76
CA ALA A 19 -1.75 0.17 -11.75
C ALA A 19 -2.39 -0.07 -13.13
N ARG A 20 -2.50 -1.33 -13.56
CA ARG A 20 -3.13 -1.72 -14.81
C ARG A 20 -4.60 -1.27 -14.89
N ILE A 21 -5.41 -1.59 -13.87
CA ILE A 21 -6.84 -1.22 -13.84
C ILE A 21 -7.01 0.31 -13.89
N PHE A 22 -6.21 1.06 -13.13
CA PHE A 22 -6.30 2.52 -13.15
C PHE A 22 -5.93 3.11 -14.51
N LEU A 23 -4.89 2.59 -15.18
CA LEU A 23 -4.51 2.99 -16.53
C LEU A 23 -5.59 2.68 -17.57
N GLU A 24 -6.20 1.50 -17.50
CA GLU A 24 -7.33 1.08 -18.35
C GLU A 24 -8.55 2.01 -18.18
N ASN A 25 -8.71 2.59 -16.99
CA ASN A 25 -9.76 3.54 -16.66
C ASN A 25 -9.34 5.01 -16.84
N GLY A 26 -8.29 5.28 -17.62
CA GLY A 26 -7.92 6.63 -18.06
C GLY A 26 -7.21 7.49 -17.03
N TRP A 27 -6.75 6.92 -15.90
CA TRP A 27 -5.97 7.67 -14.91
C TRP A 27 -4.54 7.90 -15.37
N GLN A 28 -3.93 8.97 -14.87
CA GLN A 28 -2.48 9.12 -14.84
C GLN A 28 -1.95 8.30 -13.66
N VAL A 29 -1.05 7.35 -13.94
CA VAL A 29 -0.42 6.52 -12.89
C VAL A 29 1.05 6.87 -12.79
N ILE A 30 1.47 7.21 -11.57
CA ILE A 30 2.87 7.39 -11.18
C ILE A 30 3.20 6.22 -10.23
N GLY A 31 3.84 5.20 -10.78
CA GLY A 31 4.20 4.00 -10.04
C GLY A 31 5.67 3.97 -9.65
N THR A 32 5.98 3.20 -8.61
CA THR A 32 7.38 2.92 -8.26
C THR A 32 7.68 1.43 -8.15
N SER A 33 8.94 1.07 -8.37
CA SER A 33 9.51 -0.22 -7.99
C SER A 33 10.97 -0.03 -7.61
N THR A 34 11.62 -1.02 -6.98
CA THR A 34 13.03 -0.90 -6.54
C THR A 34 14.01 -0.60 -7.68
N HIS A 35 13.65 -0.95 -8.91
CA HIS A 35 14.46 -0.70 -10.11
C HIS A 35 13.77 0.23 -11.12
N GLY A 36 12.59 0.75 -10.80
CA GLY A 36 11.78 1.56 -11.72
C GLY A 36 11.21 0.81 -12.93
N VAL A 37 11.32 -0.52 -12.95
CA VAL A 37 10.81 -1.37 -14.03
C VAL A 37 9.43 -1.93 -13.69
N THR A 38 8.58 -2.03 -14.71
CA THR A 38 7.25 -2.64 -14.69
C THR A 38 6.96 -3.22 -16.08
N PRO A 39 6.21 -4.34 -16.18
CA PRO A 39 5.80 -4.89 -17.48
C PRO A 39 4.73 -4.05 -18.19
N LEU A 40 4.10 -3.09 -17.51
CA LEU A 40 3.06 -2.23 -18.10
C LEU A 40 3.65 -1.24 -19.11
N LYS A 41 2.97 -1.09 -20.24
CA LYS A 41 3.26 -0.06 -21.25
C LYS A 41 2.01 0.76 -21.49
N ASN A 42 2.02 2.02 -21.09
CA ASN A 42 0.91 2.95 -21.31
C ASN A 42 1.44 4.39 -21.31
N LYS A 43 0.90 5.25 -22.19
CA LYS A 43 1.29 6.67 -22.28
C LYS A 43 1.01 7.47 -20.99
N ASN A 44 0.04 7.03 -20.20
CA ASN A 44 -0.35 7.65 -18.92
C ASN A 44 0.42 7.05 -17.73
N LEU A 45 1.43 6.21 -17.97
CA LEU A 45 2.26 5.61 -16.92
C LEU A 45 3.61 6.31 -16.84
N LYS A 46 4.00 6.70 -15.62
CA LYS A 46 5.38 7.04 -15.27
C LYS A 46 5.86 6.08 -14.19
N SER A 47 7.00 5.44 -14.40
CA SER A 47 7.59 4.50 -13.44
C SER A 47 8.92 5.04 -12.93
N TYR A 48 9.11 5.03 -11.61
CA TYR A 48 10.32 5.52 -10.95
C TYR A 48 10.99 4.44 -10.10
N SER A 49 12.31 4.47 -10.06
CA SER A 49 13.08 3.69 -9.09
C SER A 49 12.90 4.28 -7.70
N LEU A 50 12.49 3.46 -6.74
CA LEU A 50 12.35 3.84 -5.34
C LEU A 50 12.55 2.64 -4.42
N ASP A 51 13.60 2.68 -3.61
CA ASP A 51 13.75 1.86 -2.41
C ASP A 51 13.23 2.63 -1.19
N LEU A 52 12.21 2.09 -0.52
CA LEU A 52 11.63 2.70 0.68
C LEU A 52 12.57 2.68 1.89
N LYS A 53 13.67 1.92 1.87
CA LYS A 53 14.71 2.04 2.90
C LYS A 53 15.62 3.25 2.71
N ASN A 54 15.52 3.94 1.57
CA ASN A 54 16.42 5.04 1.21
C ASN A 54 15.70 6.39 1.23
N SER A 55 15.85 7.13 2.34
CA SER A 55 15.27 8.46 2.54
C SER A 55 15.66 9.47 1.45
N GLN A 56 16.88 9.40 0.90
CA GLN A 56 17.28 10.29 -0.19
C GLN A 56 16.45 10.02 -1.46
N GLN A 57 16.23 8.74 -1.81
CA GLN A 57 15.36 8.40 -2.93
C GLN A 57 13.91 8.82 -2.70
N ILE A 58 13.39 8.66 -1.47
CA ILE A 58 12.04 9.13 -1.11
C ILE A 58 11.91 10.64 -1.32
N ASN A 59 12.86 11.44 -0.83
CA ASN A 59 12.85 12.89 -0.99
C ASN A 59 12.86 13.30 -2.47
N LEU A 60 13.80 12.76 -3.25
CA LEU A 60 13.93 13.06 -4.68
C LEU A 60 12.70 12.61 -5.50
N PHE A 61 12.03 11.52 -5.09
CA PHE A 61 10.80 11.07 -5.73
C PHE A 61 9.64 12.01 -5.39
N ALA A 62 9.44 12.34 -4.12
CA ALA A 62 8.33 13.19 -3.67
C ALA A 62 8.38 14.61 -4.26
N GLU A 63 9.58 15.17 -4.45
CA GLU A 63 9.76 16.47 -5.11
C GLU A 63 9.17 16.51 -6.51
N LYS A 64 9.32 15.42 -7.27
CA LYS A 64 8.86 15.27 -8.66
C LYS A 64 7.35 15.07 -8.79
N LEU A 65 6.66 14.78 -7.69
CA LEU A 65 5.23 14.48 -7.73
C LEU A 65 4.40 15.73 -8.04
N PRO A 66 3.42 15.63 -8.96
CA PRO A 66 2.41 16.66 -9.15
C PRO A 66 1.39 16.61 -8.00
N LYS A 67 0.24 17.26 -8.18
CA LYS A 67 -0.90 17.06 -7.28
C LYS A 67 -1.45 15.65 -7.37
N ILE A 68 -1.86 15.10 -6.23
CA ILE A 68 -2.24 13.68 -6.06
C ILE A 68 -3.72 13.58 -5.70
N ASP A 69 -4.46 12.77 -6.46
CA ASP A 69 -5.86 12.44 -6.15
C ASP A 69 -5.97 11.16 -5.32
N VAL A 70 -5.07 10.20 -5.55
CA VAL A 70 -4.99 8.94 -4.79
C VAL A 70 -3.53 8.57 -4.53
N LEU A 71 -3.19 8.27 -3.29
CA LEU A 71 -1.94 7.64 -2.89
C LEU A 71 -2.23 6.21 -2.40
N ILE A 72 -1.58 5.20 -3.00
CA ILE A 72 -1.67 3.80 -2.57
C ILE A 72 -0.29 3.34 -2.11
N ASN A 73 -0.17 3.14 -0.79
CA ASN A 73 1.01 2.54 -0.18
C ASN A 73 0.89 1.02 -0.26
N ASN A 74 1.37 0.44 -1.37
CA ASN A 74 1.29 -1.00 -1.64
C ASN A 74 2.61 -1.76 -1.41
N ALA A 75 3.77 -1.12 -1.61
CA ALA A 75 5.05 -1.78 -1.43
C ALA A 75 5.24 -2.25 0.01
N ALA A 76 5.53 -3.55 0.18
CA ALA A 76 5.78 -4.17 1.48
C ALA A 76 6.65 -5.43 1.31
N VAL A 77 7.27 -5.86 2.41
CA VAL A 77 8.03 -7.09 2.52
C VAL A 77 7.51 -7.96 3.66
N LEU A 78 7.68 -9.27 3.50
CA LEU A 78 7.55 -10.29 4.53
C LEU A 78 8.85 -11.09 4.40
N LEU A 79 9.75 -10.96 5.37
CA LEU A 79 11.13 -11.45 5.27
C LEU A 79 11.35 -12.73 6.07
N GLU A 80 10.54 -12.95 7.10
CA GLU A 80 10.57 -14.15 7.90
C GLU A 80 9.91 -15.35 7.21
N ASN A 81 10.21 -16.56 7.72
CA ASN A 81 9.57 -17.77 7.22
C ASN A 81 8.09 -17.85 7.62
N TRP A 82 7.29 -18.58 6.82
CA TRP A 82 5.85 -18.77 7.01
C TRP A 82 5.46 -19.53 8.29
N ASN A 83 6.41 -20.15 8.98
CA ASN A 83 6.23 -20.82 10.28
C ASN A 83 7.11 -20.21 11.38
N GLN A 84 7.67 -19.02 11.16
CA GLN A 84 8.56 -18.39 12.13
C GLN A 84 7.78 -17.75 13.28
N GLU A 85 8.03 -18.20 14.50
CA GLU A 85 7.45 -17.65 15.74
C GLU A 85 8.42 -16.72 16.46
N LYS A 86 9.72 -17.04 16.46
CA LYS A 86 10.74 -16.29 17.18
C LYS A 86 11.11 -15.00 16.44
N ILE A 87 11.25 -13.93 17.21
CA ILE A 87 11.67 -12.63 16.69
C ILE A 87 13.17 -12.69 16.36
N ASN A 88 13.49 -12.57 15.08
CA ASN A 88 14.80 -12.14 14.61
C ASN A 88 14.83 -10.61 14.52
N MET A 89 15.74 -9.96 15.26
CA MET A 89 15.79 -8.49 15.34
C MET A 89 16.27 -7.82 14.05
N GLU A 90 17.08 -8.48 13.23
CA GLU A 90 17.53 -7.95 11.93
C GLU A 90 16.37 -7.94 10.93
N GLN A 91 15.68 -9.08 10.77
CA GLN A 91 14.48 -9.17 9.93
C GLN A 91 13.38 -8.23 10.38
N LEU A 92 13.20 -8.05 11.70
CA LEU A 92 12.24 -7.09 12.24
C LEU A 92 12.57 -5.66 11.81
N LYS A 93 13.84 -5.24 11.98
CA LYS A 93 14.31 -3.90 11.59
C LYS A 93 14.13 -3.68 10.09
N ASP A 94 14.50 -4.64 9.26
CA ASP A 94 14.36 -4.54 7.80
C ASP A 94 12.90 -4.50 7.35
N THR A 95 12.04 -5.30 7.99
CA THR A 95 10.59 -5.27 7.72
C THR A 95 10.01 -3.90 8.08
N PHE A 96 10.37 -3.34 9.24
CA PHE A 96 9.92 -2.01 9.65
C PHE A 96 10.50 -0.90 8.78
N ALA A 97 11.76 -1.02 8.33
CA ALA A 97 12.38 -0.04 7.44
C ALA A 97 11.55 0.18 6.17
N VAL A 98 10.98 -0.88 5.60
CA VAL A 98 10.12 -0.78 4.41
C VAL A 98 8.65 -0.51 4.77
N ASN A 99 8.05 -1.41 5.55
CA ASN A 99 6.60 -1.43 5.76
C ASN A 99 6.09 -0.28 6.64
N VAL A 100 6.98 0.31 7.45
CA VAL A 100 6.63 1.35 8.42
C VAL A 100 7.38 2.64 8.11
N PHE A 101 8.69 2.68 8.34
CA PHE A 101 9.46 3.93 8.28
C PHE A 101 9.46 4.54 6.89
N GLY A 102 9.83 3.79 5.85
CA GLY A 102 9.81 4.27 4.48
C GLY A 102 8.41 4.63 3.97
N THR A 103 7.40 3.84 4.35
CA THR A 103 6.00 4.10 4.00
C THR A 103 5.50 5.39 4.64
N ILE A 104 5.79 5.61 5.93
CA ILE A 104 5.44 6.85 6.65
C ILE A 104 6.20 8.03 6.04
N GLU A 105 7.51 7.92 5.85
CA GLU A 105 8.33 9.01 5.30
C GLU A 105 7.81 9.46 3.93
N LEU A 106 7.55 8.50 3.02
CA LEU A 106 6.97 8.82 1.73
C LEU A 106 5.59 9.47 1.86
N THR A 107 4.73 8.93 2.72
CA THR A 107 3.37 9.46 2.90
C THR A 107 3.41 10.90 3.40
N GLU A 108 4.21 11.20 4.42
CA GLU A 108 4.36 12.55 4.96
C GLU A 108 4.88 13.54 3.91
N LYS A 109 5.80 13.11 3.02
CA LYS A 109 6.29 13.94 1.91
C LYS A 109 5.25 14.14 0.81
N CYS A 110 4.30 13.21 0.66
CA CYS A 110 3.19 13.34 -0.27
C CYS A 110 2.04 14.21 0.26
N ILE A 111 1.89 14.38 1.58
CA ILE A 111 0.77 15.15 2.18
C ILE A 111 0.62 16.56 1.57
N PRO A 112 1.67 17.39 1.42
CA PRO A 112 1.55 18.73 0.79
C PRO A 112 1.13 18.70 -0.68
N LYS A 113 1.27 17.55 -1.34
CA LYS A 113 0.92 17.32 -2.74
C LYS A 113 -0.51 16.77 -2.92
N LEU A 114 -1.21 16.40 -1.85
CA LEU A 114 -2.59 15.95 -1.94
C LEU A 114 -3.49 17.08 -2.47
N ASN A 115 -4.42 16.74 -3.35
CA ASN A 115 -5.57 17.60 -3.64
C ASN A 115 -6.51 17.63 -2.43
N THR A 116 -7.37 18.65 -2.38
CA THR A 116 -8.59 18.57 -1.57
C THR A 116 -9.30 17.28 -1.91
N ASP A 117 -9.87 16.61 -0.91
CA ASP A 117 -10.70 15.43 -1.16
C ASP A 117 -9.94 14.19 -1.69
N ALA A 118 -8.60 14.24 -1.75
CA ALA A 118 -7.75 13.12 -2.15
C ALA A 118 -7.87 11.93 -1.17
N GLN A 119 -7.46 10.76 -1.65
CA GLN A 119 -7.51 9.51 -0.88
C GLN A 119 -6.12 8.95 -0.60
N ILE A 120 -5.94 8.37 0.58
CA ILE A 120 -4.77 7.56 0.92
C ILE A 120 -5.25 6.16 1.29
N ILE A 121 -4.74 5.14 0.60
CA ILE A 121 -5.00 3.74 0.90
C ILE A 121 -3.69 3.07 1.30
N ASN A 122 -3.64 2.60 2.54
CA ASN A 122 -2.55 1.78 3.05
C ASN A 122 -2.91 0.31 2.85
N ILE A 123 -2.15 -0.41 2.02
CA ILE A 123 -2.33 -1.86 1.87
C ILE A 123 -1.74 -2.53 3.11
N SER A 124 -2.62 -2.88 4.03
CA SER A 124 -2.30 -3.54 5.28
C SER A 124 -2.43 -5.07 5.10
N SER A 125 -2.99 -5.76 6.09
CA SER A 125 -3.30 -7.18 6.07
C SER A 125 -4.23 -7.49 7.23
N GLY A 126 -5.06 -8.52 7.11
CA GLY A 126 -5.85 -9.02 8.24
C GLY A 126 -4.99 -9.42 9.43
N TRP A 127 -3.74 -9.82 9.19
CA TRP A 127 -2.71 -10.06 10.21
C TRP A 127 -2.19 -8.82 10.93
N GLY A 128 -2.52 -7.62 10.44
CA GLY A 128 -2.33 -6.38 11.18
C GLY A 128 -3.48 -6.06 12.13
N ALA A 129 -4.58 -6.82 12.09
CA ALA A 129 -5.71 -6.60 12.95
C ALA A 129 -5.46 -7.17 14.36
N PHE A 130 -5.70 -6.39 15.41
CA PHE A 130 -5.66 -6.89 16.79
C PHE A 130 -6.74 -7.94 17.05
N SER A 131 -7.87 -7.83 16.35
CA SER A 131 -8.97 -8.80 16.37
C SER A 131 -8.65 -10.14 15.67
N SER A 132 -7.57 -10.23 14.91
CA SER A 132 -7.18 -11.44 14.16
C SER A 132 -5.77 -11.89 14.56
N ASN A 133 -5.70 -12.88 15.45
CA ASN A 133 -4.43 -13.42 15.93
C ASN A 133 -4.49 -14.96 15.99
N ASP A 134 -4.65 -15.55 14.81
CA ASP A 134 -4.94 -16.98 14.67
C ASP A 134 -3.69 -17.87 14.87
N SER A 135 -2.50 -17.27 15.00
CA SER A 135 -1.23 -17.98 15.22
C SER A 135 -0.11 -17.08 15.75
N ALA A 136 0.98 -17.66 16.26
CA ALA A 136 2.21 -16.94 16.63
C ALA A 136 3.16 -16.67 15.43
N TYR A 137 2.78 -17.07 14.22
CA TYR A 137 3.64 -16.98 13.03
C TYR A 137 3.69 -15.57 12.43
N GLN A 138 4.79 -15.24 11.75
CA GLN A 138 5.07 -13.97 11.07
C GLN A 138 5.01 -12.75 12.01
N PRO A 139 5.69 -12.78 13.17
CA PRO A 139 5.57 -11.72 14.16
C PRO A 139 6.02 -10.36 13.61
N HIS A 140 7.03 -10.31 12.73
CA HIS A 140 7.56 -9.05 12.22
C HIS A 140 6.58 -8.36 11.28
N TYR A 141 6.04 -9.13 10.33
CA TYR A 141 5.03 -8.65 9.39
C TYR A 141 3.76 -8.20 10.11
N LYS A 142 3.23 -9.04 11.02
CA LYS A 142 2.05 -8.71 11.85
C LYS A 142 2.22 -7.38 12.56
N MET A 143 3.30 -7.22 13.34
CA MET A 143 3.59 -5.96 14.04
C MET A 143 3.72 -4.77 13.08
N SER A 144 4.34 -4.95 11.91
CA SER A 144 4.47 -3.86 10.93
C SER A 144 3.12 -3.41 10.37
N LYS A 145 2.18 -4.34 10.15
CA LYS A 145 0.84 -4.05 9.63
C LYS A 145 -0.08 -3.45 10.71
N SER A 146 0.05 -3.88 11.96
CA SER A 146 -0.63 -3.22 13.09
C SER A 146 -0.16 -1.78 13.28
N CYS A 147 1.15 -1.51 13.12
CA CYS A 147 1.69 -0.15 13.15
C CYS A 147 1.10 0.72 12.02
N LEU A 148 1.04 0.17 10.79
CA LEU A 148 0.45 0.85 9.64
C LEU A 148 -1.05 1.13 9.83
N ASN A 149 -1.78 0.24 10.51
CA ASN A 149 -3.17 0.45 10.90
C ASN A 149 -3.32 1.64 11.85
N MET A 150 -2.50 1.71 12.91
CA MET A 150 -2.49 2.87 13.80
C MET A 150 -2.15 4.17 13.05
N TYR A 151 -1.16 4.15 12.16
CA TYR A 151 -0.81 5.31 11.34
C TYR A 151 -1.99 5.80 10.48
N THR A 152 -2.79 4.87 9.93
CA THR A 152 -4.01 5.19 9.18
C THR A 152 -5.03 5.97 10.03
N LEU A 153 -5.25 5.54 11.28
CA LEU A 153 -6.15 6.22 12.21
C LEU A 153 -5.64 7.61 12.59
N LEU A 154 -4.34 7.76 12.83
CA LEU A 154 -3.72 9.06 13.12
C LEU A 154 -3.83 10.03 11.93
N LEU A 155 -3.55 9.57 10.72
CA LEU A 155 -3.72 10.37 9.51
C LEU A 155 -5.17 10.81 9.30
N THR A 156 -6.14 9.94 9.61
CA THR A 156 -7.56 10.28 9.53
C THR A 156 -7.91 11.50 10.40
N LYS A 157 -7.33 11.56 11.62
CA LYS A 157 -7.54 12.71 12.52
C LYS A 157 -6.82 13.97 12.04
N ARG A 158 -5.62 13.81 11.46
CA ARG A 158 -4.78 14.92 10.97
C ARG A 158 -5.28 15.53 9.65
N LEU A 159 -5.92 14.73 8.79
CA LEU A 159 -6.30 15.10 7.43
C LEU A 159 -7.82 14.99 7.21
N PRO A 160 -8.65 15.82 7.89
CA PRO A 160 -10.11 15.71 7.84
C PRO A 160 -10.72 16.01 6.45
N GLN A 161 -9.97 16.68 5.57
CA GLN A 161 -10.39 16.99 4.20
C GLN A 161 -10.06 15.85 3.21
N ASN A 162 -9.45 14.76 3.68
CA ASN A 162 -9.03 13.63 2.86
C ASN A 162 -9.65 12.33 3.38
N THR A 163 -9.77 11.35 2.49
CA THR A 163 -10.24 10.01 2.86
C THR A 163 -9.05 9.09 3.06
N ILE A 164 -8.87 8.59 4.26
CA ILE A 164 -7.76 7.72 4.63
C ILE A 164 -8.34 6.33 4.94
N SER A 165 -7.76 5.28 4.40
CA SER A 165 -8.25 3.91 4.57
C SER A 165 -7.11 2.92 4.72
N SER A 166 -7.31 1.92 5.56
CA SER A 166 -6.51 0.70 5.56
C SER A 166 -7.24 -0.35 4.74
N PHE A 167 -6.52 -1.18 4.00
CA PHE A 167 -7.11 -2.22 3.16
C PHE A 167 -6.41 -3.55 3.38
N ASP A 168 -7.19 -4.58 3.71
CA ASP A 168 -6.74 -5.96 3.76
C ASP A 168 -7.08 -6.66 2.44
N PRO A 169 -6.07 -6.98 1.61
CA PRO A 169 -6.31 -7.66 0.34
C PRO A 169 -6.73 -9.13 0.51
N GLY A 170 -6.66 -9.70 1.72
CA GLY A 170 -6.79 -11.12 1.96
C GLY A 170 -5.54 -11.89 1.55
N TRP A 171 -5.65 -13.23 1.46
CA TRP A 171 -4.53 -14.07 1.04
C TRP A 171 -4.45 -14.17 -0.49
N VAL A 172 -3.55 -13.38 -1.07
CA VAL A 172 -3.43 -13.18 -2.52
C VAL A 172 -2.24 -13.92 -3.13
N ARG A 173 -2.45 -14.58 -4.28
CA ARG A 173 -1.47 -15.34 -5.06
C ARG A 173 -0.41 -14.44 -5.69
N THR A 174 0.55 -14.08 -4.87
CA THR A 174 1.73 -13.29 -5.20
C THR A 174 2.98 -14.04 -4.74
N ASN A 175 4.17 -13.52 -5.02
CA ASN A 175 5.40 -14.09 -4.47
C ASN A 175 5.39 -14.13 -2.93
N MET A 176 4.73 -13.14 -2.28
CA MET A 176 4.56 -13.12 -0.84
C MET A 176 3.58 -14.21 -0.40
N GLY A 177 2.39 -14.26 -1.00
CA GLY A 177 1.32 -15.20 -0.64
C GLY A 177 1.51 -16.65 -1.10
N LYS A 178 2.46 -16.92 -2.00
CA LYS A 178 2.73 -18.23 -2.63
C LYS A 178 1.54 -18.74 -3.48
N ASN A 179 1.76 -19.83 -4.21
CA ASN A 179 0.82 -20.35 -5.20
C ASN A 179 -0.48 -20.90 -4.62
N ASN A 180 -0.49 -21.27 -3.33
CA ASN A 180 -1.66 -21.84 -2.65
C ASN A 180 -2.69 -20.80 -2.23
N ALA A 181 -2.38 -19.51 -2.35
CA ALA A 181 -3.32 -18.44 -2.03
C ALA A 181 -4.57 -18.50 -2.94
N PRO A 182 -5.77 -18.37 -2.37
CA PRO A 182 -7.02 -18.56 -3.10
C PRO A 182 -7.33 -17.39 -4.05
N LYS A 183 -6.96 -16.17 -3.67
CA LYS A 183 -7.35 -14.93 -4.37
C LYS A 183 -6.30 -14.51 -5.39
N LEU A 184 -6.73 -14.06 -6.57
CA LEU A 184 -5.85 -13.53 -7.60
C LEU A 184 -5.48 -12.07 -7.32
N PRO A 185 -4.29 -11.61 -7.76
CA PRO A 185 -3.91 -10.21 -7.66
C PRO A 185 -4.87 -9.24 -8.36
N SER A 186 -5.50 -9.67 -9.45
CA SER A 186 -6.50 -8.88 -10.19
C SER A 186 -7.78 -8.65 -9.40
N GLU A 187 -8.20 -9.62 -8.58
CA GLU A 187 -9.38 -9.49 -7.71
C GLU A 187 -9.14 -8.47 -6.61
N ALA A 188 -8.00 -8.54 -5.93
CA ALA A 188 -7.60 -7.54 -4.93
C ALA A 188 -7.47 -6.14 -5.55
N ALA A 189 -6.89 -6.04 -6.76
CA ALA A 189 -6.80 -4.78 -7.49
C ALA A 189 -8.18 -4.20 -7.85
N GLN A 190 -9.14 -5.04 -8.23
CA GLN A 190 -10.51 -4.61 -8.50
C GLN A 190 -11.19 -4.07 -7.24
N GLU A 191 -11.00 -4.70 -6.09
CA GLU A 191 -11.51 -4.21 -4.81
C GLU A 191 -10.91 -2.86 -4.42
N ILE A 192 -9.61 -2.66 -4.63
CA ILE A 192 -8.95 -1.37 -4.40
C ILE A 192 -9.54 -0.30 -5.32
N TYR A 193 -9.73 -0.61 -6.60
CA TYR A 193 -10.37 0.31 -7.55
C TYR A 193 -11.80 0.65 -7.14
N ASN A 194 -12.58 -0.35 -6.71
CA ASN A 194 -13.94 -0.15 -6.21
C ASN A 194 -13.95 0.73 -4.95
N LEU A 195 -12.99 0.53 -4.03
CA LEU A 195 -12.85 1.34 -2.82
C LEU A 195 -12.60 2.81 -3.15
N VAL A 196 -11.72 3.10 -4.12
CA VAL A 196 -11.45 4.48 -4.57
C VAL A 196 -12.72 5.16 -5.12
N ASN A 197 -13.61 4.40 -5.75
CA ASN A 197 -14.85 4.93 -6.35
C ASN A 197 -16.06 4.88 -5.40
N LYS A 198 -15.93 4.30 -4.21
CA LYS A 198 -17.01 4.21 -3.22
C LYS A 198 -17.30 5.57 -2.58
N LYS A 199 -18.50 5.73 -2.01
CA LYS A 199 -18.82 6.86 -1.14
C LYS A 199 -17.77 6.97 -0.03
N LYS A 200 -17.12 8.13 0.03
CA LYS A 200 -16.00 8.42 0.92
C LYS A 200 -16.36 8.18 2.38
N LYS A 201 -15.56 7.33 3.04
CA LYS A 201 -15.62 7.03 4.47
C LYS A 201 -14.17 6.90 4.97
N SER A 202 -13.75 7.85 5.80
CA SER A 202 -12.37 7.93 6.30
C SER A 202 -12.22 7.17 7.63
N GLY A 203 -11.04 6.60 7.90
CA GLY A 203 -10.71 5.95 9.17
C GLY A 203 -11.21 4.52 9.32
N TYR A 204 -11.43 3.80 8.21
CA TYR A 204 -11.91 2.42 8.24
C TYR A 204 -10.87 1.44 7.70
N PHE A 205 -10.96 0.21 8.20
CA PHE A 205 -10.23 -0.93 7.68
C PHE A 205 -11.16 -1.74 6.78
N TRP A 206 -10.80 -1.89 5.51
CA TRP A 206 -11.65 -2.50 4.50
C TRP A 206 -11.17 -3.90 4.12
N HIS A 207 -12.12 -4.80 3.88
CA HIS A 207 -11.89 -6.12 3.31
C HIS A 207 -13.13 -6.56 2.50
N GLU A 208 -12.92 -6.97 1.25
CA GLU A 208 -14.01 -7.47 0.37
C GLU A 208 -15.23 -6.52 0.30
N GLY A 209 -14.95 -5.21 0.26
CA GLY A 209 -15.97 -4.16 0.19
C GLY A 209 -16.71 -3.87 1.51
N THR A 210 -16.40 -4.59 2.59
CA THR A 210 -16.95 -4.39 3.94
C THR A 210 -15.93 -3.77 4.89
N ILE A 211 -16.41 -3.21 6.01
CA ILE A 211 -15.55 -2.73 7.09
C ILE A 211 -15.25 -3.93 7.98
N ARG A 212 -13.97 -4.18 8.25
CA ARG A 212 -13.50 -5.18 9.21
C ARG A 212 -13.05 -4.53 10.50
N GLU A 213 -13.02 -5.33 11.56
CA GLU A 213 -12.43 -4.92 12.84
C GLU A 213 -10.92 -4.73 12.72
N TRP A 214 -10.42 -3.80 13.55
CA TRP A 214 -9.02 -3.42 13.65
C TRP A 214 -8.16 -4.43 14.41
#